data_AF-A0A933QUB8-F1
#
_entry.id   AF-A0A933QUB8-F1
#
_cell.length_a   1.000
_cell.length_b   1.000
_cell.length_c   1.000
_cell.angle_alpha   90.00
_cell.angle_beta   90.00
_cell.angle_gamma   90.00
#
_symmetry.space_group_name_H-M   'P 1'
#
loop_
_entity.id
_entity.type
_entity.pdbx_description
1 polymer ?
#
loop_
_entity_poly.entity_id
_entity_poly.type
_entity_poly.pdbx_seq_one_letter_code
_entity_poly.pdbx_strand_id
1 'polypeptide(L)'
;MDLNNSTREAFFAALSSGCSVTFAGNKLSGANVVCGFIEGGAMAIGWDGGVSPCPPLLHNHVGYLRQRKRALHRHIIGKVSDRALIDLWNDADYVAYRERV
;
A
#
# COMPACT_ATOMS: atom_id res chain seq x y z
N MET A 1 5.91 22.43 17.95
CA MET A 1 6.10 21.86 19.30
C MET A 1 7.52 22.13 19.70
N ASP A 2 7.74 22.57 20.93
CA ASP A 2 9.08 22.76 21.46
C ASP A 2 9.67 21.41 21.88
N LEU A 3 10.86 21.08 21.38
CA LEU A 3 11.58 19.84 21.67
C LEU A 3 12.61 20.13 22.77
N ASN A 4 12.11 20.23 23.99
CA ASN A 4 12.91 20.44 25.18
C ASN A 4 13.07 19.12 25.97
N ASN A 5 13.80 19.15 27.08
CA ASN A 5 14.15 17.93 27.82
C ASN A 5 12.94 17.13 28.35
N SER A 6 11.76 17.74 28.51
CA SER A 6 10.56 17.04 28.97
C SER A 6 9.72 16.45 27.83
N THR A 7 9.77 17.04 26.63
CA THR A 7 8.97 16.57 25.47
C THR A 7 9.74 15.62 24.55
N ARG A 8 11.09 15.72 24.54
CA ARG A 8 11.96 14.98 23.62
C ARG A 8 11.78 13.47 23.71
N GLU A 9 11.76 12.92 24.92
CA GLU A 9 11.76 11.47 25.13
C GLU A 9 10.44 10.84 24.67
N ALA A 10 9.31 11.45 25.03
CA ALA A 10 7.98 11.04 24.55
C ALA A 10 7.84 11.18 23.03
N PHE A 11 8.40 12.24 22.45
CA PHE A 11 8.37 12.44 21.00
C PHE A 11 9.16 11.36 20.25
N PHE A 12 10.37 11.02 20.70
CA PHE A 12 11.15 9.94 20.10
C PHE A 12 10.50 8.57 20.29
N ALA A 13 9.91 8.30 21.46
CA ALA A 13 9.16 7.08 21.70
C ALA A 13 7.97 6.94 20.73
N ALA A 14 7.29 8.05 20.42
CA ALA A 14 6.23 8.05 19.41
C ALA A 14 6.78 7.71 18.02
N LEU A 15 7.91 8.29 17.61
CA LEU A 15 8.53 8.01 16.30
C LEU A 15 9.02 6.55 16.16
N SER A 16 9.47 5.93 17.25
CA SER A 16 9.95 4.53 17.28
C SER A 16 8.86 3.51 17.64
N SER A 17 7.62 3.95 17.87
CA SER A 17 6.50 3.10 18.29
C SER A 17 6.08 2.03 17.27
N GLY A 18 6.58 2.09 16.04
CA GLY A 18 6.14 1.22 14.94
C GLY A 18 4.74 1.58 14.41
N CYS A 19 4.18 2.71 14.84
CA CYS A 19 2.96 3.31 14.30
C CYS A 19 3.29 4.42 13.30
N SER A 20 2.37 4.68 12.36
CA SER A 20 2.45 5.85 11.49
C SER A 20 2.23 7.13 12.29
N VAL A 21 3.23 8.00 12.37
CA VAL A 21 3.18 9.29 13.05
C VAL A 21 3.18 10.41 12.03
N THR A 22 2.12 11.22 12.03
CA THR A 22 2.03 12.46 11.27
C THR A 22 2.09 13.65 12.22
N PHE A 23 3.05 14.55 12.01
CA PHE A 23 3.25 15.73 12.84
C PHE A 23 3.44 16.96 11.96
N ALA A 24 2.64 18.00 12.21
CA ALA A 24 2.61 19.23 11.39
C ALA A 24 2.47 18.94 9.88
N GLY A 25 1.62 17.97 9.52
CA GLY A 25 1.42 17.54 8.12
C GLY A 25 2.49 16.61 7.54
N ASN A 26 3.60 16.38 8.26
CA ASN A 26 4.70 15.53 7.80
C ASN A 26 4.61 14.13 8.41
N LYS A 27 4.79 13.09 7.60
CA LYS A 27 4.94 11.71 8.09
C LYS A 27 6.37 11.54 8.61
N LEU A 28 6.53 11.42 9.92
CA LEU A 28 7.84 11.43 10.60
C LEU A 28 8.29 10.05 11.09
N SER A 29 7.40 9.07 11.17
CA SER A 29 7.74 7.71 11.58
C SER A 29 8.42 6.93 10.46
N GLY A 30 9.40 6.09 10.81
CA GLY A 30 9.93 5.06 9.88
C GLY A 30 8.90 3.98 9.51
N ALA A 31 7.82 3.87 10.28
CA ALA A 31 6.65 3.05 9.98
C ALA A 31 5.71 3.75 8.97
N ASN A 32 6.25 4.22 7.85
CA ASN A 32 5.45 4.63 6.72
C ASN A 32 4.76 3.37 6.16
N VAL A 33 3.47 3.21 6.46
CA VAL A 33 2.66 2.12 5.93
C VAL A 33 2.28 2.47 4.50
N VAL A 34 3.25 2.35 3.58
CA VAL A 34 3.03 2.48 2.15
C VAL A 34 3.00 1.10 1.50
N CYS A 35 2.21 0.95 0.45
CA CYS A 35 2.20 -0.27 -0.33
C CYS A 35 3.45 -0.33 -1.21
N GLY A 36 4.38 -1.24 -0.91
CA GLY A 36 5.63 -1.39 -1.68
C GLY A 36 5.41 -1.72 -3.16
N PHE A 37 4.26 -2.26 -3.55
CA PHE A 37 3.93 -2.50 -4.97
C PHE A 37 3.55 -1.22 -5.69
N ILE A 38 2.81 -0.32 -5.04
CA ILE A 38 2.40 0.95 -5.64
C ILE A 38 3.60 1.89 -5.73
N GLU A 39 4.36 2.03 -4.65
CA GLU A 39 5.61 2.81 -4.61
C GLU A 39 6.64 2.29 -5.62
N GLY A 40 6.70 0.96 -5.77
CA GLY A 40 7.57 0.31 -6.75
C GLY A 40 7.12 0.45 -8.20
N GLY A 41 5.97 1.10 -8.48
CA GLY A 41 5.45 1.23 -9.84
C GLY A 41 5.07 -0.12 -10.47
N ALA A 42 4.69 -1.10 -9.65
CA ALA A 42 4.51 -2.47 -10.08
C ALA A 42 3.03 -2.87 -10.23
N MET A 43 2.78 -3.82 -11.13
CA MET A 43 1.51 -4.55 -11.26
C MET A 43 1.81 -6.04 -11.52
N ALA A 44 0.84 -6.89 -11.22
CA ALA A 44 0.97 -8.34 -11.39
C ALA A 44 0.00 -8.84 -12.48
N ILE A 45 0.46 -9.76 -13.32
CA ILE A 45 -0.36 -10.38 -14.37
C ILE A 45 -0.56 -11.85 -13.98
N GLY A 46 -1.83 -12.26 -13.88
CA GLY A 46 -2.21 -13.64 -13.60
C GLY A 46 -2.09 -14.54 -14.83
N TRP A 47 -2.13 -15.85 -14.60
CA TRP A 47 -2.06 -16.86 -15.67
C TRP A 47 -3.21 -16.73 -16.69
N ASP A 48 -4.35 -16.18 -16.28
CA ASP A 48 -5.52 -15.94 -17.10
C ASP A 48 -5.51 -14.56 -17.80
N GLY A 49 -4.36 -13.86 -17.75
CA GLY A 49 -4.16 -12.55 -18.35
C GLY A 49 -4.76 -11.38 -17.56
N GLY A 50 -5.36 -11.64 -16.40
CA GLY A 50 -5.91 -10.60 -15.52
C GLY A 50 -4.81 -9.80 -14.82
N VAL A 51 -4.91 -8.47 -14.88
CA VAL A 51 -3.98 -7.53 -14.26
C VAL A 51 -4.49 -7.12 -12.88
N SER A 52 -3.64 -7.26 -11.86
CA SER A 52 -3.89 -6.91 -10.47
C SER A 52 -2.84 -5.94 -9.93
N PRO A 53 -3.13 -5.19 -8.86
CA PRO A 53 -2.16 -4.23 -8.30
C PRO A 53 -0.94 -4.91 -7.67
N CYS A 54 -1.09 -6.15 -7.19
CA CYS A 54 -0.02 -6.91 -6.57
C CYS A 54 -0.33 -8.42 -6.60
N PRO A 55 0.69 -9.28 -6.42
CA PRO A 55 0.52 -10.73 -6.46
C PRO A 55 -0.51 -11.29 -5.46
N PRO A 56 -0.62 -10.80 -4.21
CA PRO A 56 -1.67 -11.25 -3.30
C PRO A 56 -3.09 -11.01 -3.83
N LEU A 57 -3.31 -9.99 -4.66
CA LEU A 57 -4.64 -9.67 -5.18
C LEU A 57 -4.99 -10.41 -6.48
N LEU A 58 -4.13 -11.34 -6.94
CA LEU A 58 -4.40 -12.17 -8.12
C LEU A 58 -5.50 -13.22 -7.89
N HIS A 59 -5.72 -13.64 -6.65
CA HIS A 59 -6.66 -14.71 -6.32
C HIS A 59 -7.26 -14.53 -4.91
N ASN A 60 -8.46 -15.08 -4.73
CA ASN A 60 -9.09 -15.13 -3.41
C ASN A 60 -8.29 -16.07 -2.51
N HIS A 61 -7.85 -15.58 -1.36
CA HIS A 61 -7.15 -16.41 -0.39
C HIS A 61 -7.28 -15.84 1.02
N VAL A 62 -6.90 -16.65 2.01
CA VAL A 62 -6.79 -16.22 3.39
C VAL A 62 -5.32 -16.18 3.76
N GLY A 63 -4.85 -15.02 4.19
CA GLY A 63 -3.52 -14.83 4.77
C GLY A 63 -3.59 -14.58 6.27
N TYR A 64 -2.45 -14.72 6.94
CA TYR A 64 -2.29 -14.36 8.34
C TYR A 64 -1.18 -13.32 8.47
N LEU A 65 -1.52 -12.15 9.00
CA LEU A 65 -0.55 -11.10 9.29
C LEU A 65 -0.62 -10.79 10.78
N ARG A 66 0.50 -10.94 11.51
CA ARG A 66 0.56 -10.76 12.98
C ARG A 66 -0.52 -11.58 13.71
N GLN A 67 -0.66 -12.85 13.34
CA GLN A 67 -1.69 -13.79 13.83
C GLN A 67 -3.15 -13.38 13.57
N ARG A 68 -3.40 -12.29 12.84
CA ARG A 68 -4.74 -11.90 12.41
C ARG A 68 -5.04 -12.49 11.05
N LYS A 69 -6.14 -13.23 10.97
CA LYS A 69 -6.72 -13.74 9.72
C LYS A 69 -7.17 -12.57 8.86
N ARG A 70 -6.81 -12.60 7.58
CA ARG A 70 -7.25 -11.65 6.56
C ARG A 70 -7.76 -12.41 5.36
N ALA A 71 -9.00 -12.16 4.97
CA ALA A 71 -9.51 -12.60 3.68
C ALA A 71 -9.12 -11.55 2.64
N LEU A 72 -8.40 -11.98 1.61
CA LEU A 72 -8.05 -11.15 0.47
C LEU A 72 -8.89 -11.60 -0.72
N HIS A 73 -9.50 -10.63 -1.37
CA HIS A 73 -10.31 -10.85 -2.56
C HIS A 73 -9.54 -10.45 -3.80
N ARG A 74 -9.72 -11.25 -4.85
CA ARG A 74 -9.16 -11.01 -6.17
C ARG A 74 -9.60 -9.63 -6.65
N HIS A 75 -8.65 -8.80 -7.06
CA HIS A 75 -8.91 -7.47 -7.61
C HIS A 75 -8.26 -7.34 -8.99
N ILE A 76 -9.09 -7.20 -10.02
CA ILE A 76 -8.67 -7.14 -11.42
C ILE A 76 -9.01 -5.77 -11.98
N ILE A 77 -7.99 -5.12 -12.54
CA ILE A 77 -8.07 -3.81 -13.21
C ILE A 77 -8.50 -3.98 -14.68
N GLY A 78 -8.10 -5.09 -15.29
CA GLY A 78 -8.46 -5.46 -16.66
C GLY A 78 -7.65 -6.67 -17.12
N LYS A 79 -7.74 -6.99 -18.41
CA LYS A 79 -6.97 -8.09 -19.02
C LYS A 79 -6.05 -7.58 -20.12
N VAL A 80 -4.87 -8.17 -20.21
CA VAL A 80 -3.89 -7.88 -21.26
C VAL A 80 -4.31 -8.37 -22.64
N SER A 81 -5.31 -9.27 -22.71
CA SER A 81 -5.93 -9.69 -23.98
C SER A 81 -6.79 -8.60 -24.60
N ASP A 82 -7.31 -7.69 -23.78
CA ASP A 82 -8.37 -6.76 -24.17
C ASP A 82 -7.84 -5.32 -24.33
N ARG A 83 -6.86 -4.94 -23.49
CA ARG A 83 -6.25 -3.59 -23.47
C ARG A 83 -4.74 -3.68 -23.30
N ALA A 84 -4.01 -2.71 -23.85
CA ALA A 84 -2.57 -2.64 -23.65
C ALA A 84 -2.23 -2.36 -22.18
N LEU A 85 -1.09 -2.86 -21.71
CA LEU A 85 -0.67 -2.75 -20.31
C LEU A 85 -0.54 -1.29 -19.86
N ILE A 86 -0.08 -0.42 -20.75
CA ILE A 86 0.08 1.01 -20.48
C ILE A 86 -1.27 1.72 -20.31
N ASP A 87 -2.30 1.29 -21.05
CA ASP A 87 -3.66 1.81 -20.90
C ASP A 87 -4.27 1.35 -19.59
N LEU A 88 -4.03 0.09 -19.21
CA LEU A 88 -4.43 -0.45 -17.90
C LEU A 88 -3.74 0.29 -16.75
N TRP A 89 -2.46 0.64 -16.89
CA TRP A 89 -1.71 1.38 -15.88
C TRP A 89 -2.21 2.82 -15.70
N ASN A 90 -2.54 3.48 -16.81
CA ASN A 90 -3.02 4.86 -16.85
C ASN A 90 -4.54 4.98 -16.76
N ASP A 91 -5.25 3.88 -16.56
CA ASP A 91 -6.69 3.87 -16.32
C ASP A 91 -7.02 4.76 -15.11
N ALA A 92 -7.95 5.70 -15.29
CA ALA A 92 -8.26 6.71 -14.29
C ALA A 92 -8.72 6.10 -12.97
N ASP A 93 -9.48 5.00 -13.00
CA ASP A 93 -9.92 4.30 -11.80
C ASP A 93 -8.74 3.63 -11.09
N TYR A 94 -7.77 3.11 -11.85
CA TYR A 94 -6.58 2.51 -11.27
C TYR A 94 -5.61 3.56 -10.72
N VAL A 95 -5.47 4.72 -11.37
CA VAL A 95 -4.72 5.86 -10.83
C VAL A 95 -5.32 6.32 -9.50
N ALA A 96 -6.63 6.57 -9.46
CA ALA A 96 -7.33 6.97 -8.24
C ALA A 96 -7.21 5.91 -7.13
N TYR A 97 -7.24 4.62 -7.49
CA TYR A 97 -6.96 3.54 -6.55
C TYR A 97 -5.56 3.66 -5.94
N ARG A 98 -4.53 3.90 -6.77
CA ARG A 98 -3.14 4.02 -6.30
C ARG A 98 -2.90 5.24 -5.42
N GLU A 99 -3.58 6.35 -5.68
CA GLU A 99 -3.47 7.57 -4.85
C GLU A 99 -4.14 7.44 -3.49
N ARG A 100 -5.13 6.55 -3.36
CA ARG A 100 -5.89 6.34 -2.12
C ARG A 100 -5.17 5.42 -1.13
N VAL A 101 -4.39 4.44 -1.62
CA VAL A 101 -3.79 3.35 -0.83
C VAL A 101 -2.48 3.80 -0.20
#